data_AF-A0A317SE87-F1
#
_entry.id   AF-A0A317SE87-F1
#
_cell.length_a   1.000
_cell.length_b   1.000
_cell.length_c   1.000
_cell.angle_alpha   90.00
_cell.angle_beta   90.00
_cell.angle_gamma   90.00
#
_symmetry.space_group_name_H-M   'P 1'
#
loop_
_entity.id
_entity.type
_entity.pdbx_description
1 polymer ?
#
loop_
_entity_poly.entity_id
_entity_poly.type
_entity_poly.pdbx_seq_one_letter_code
_entity_poly.pdbx_strand_id
1 'polypeptide(L)' 'LSASFVHLKDTSGGCGQMFEAIIVSPAFKGKTTLMRHRAANAALKEEIAAVHAWSQKCFTEEEWERRK' A
#
# COMPACT_ATOMS: atom_id res chain seq x y z
N LEU A 1 3.87 -8.89 -5.51
CA LEU A 1 4.06 -8.35 -4.15
C LEU A 1 3.88 -9.40 -3.05
N SER A 2 3.22 -10.55 -3.30
CA SER A 2 2.99 -11.60 -2.30
C SER A 2 2.49 -11.03 -0.97
N ALA A 3 1.52 -10.12 -1.03
CA ALA A 3 1.01 -9.45 0.14
C ALA A 3 0.14 -10.43 0.94
N SER A 4 0.39 -10.52 2.24
CA SER A 4 -0.38 -11.36 3.16
C SER A 4 -1.61 -10.64 3.70
N PHE A 5 -1.60 -9.30 3.70
CA PHE A 5 -2.77 -8.50 4.04
C PHE A 5 -2.80 -7.22 3.20
N VAL A 6 -3.98 -6.91 2.68
CA VAL A 6 -4.25 -5.66 1.96
C VAL A 6 -5.55 -5.08 2.48
N HIS A 7 -5.52 -3.82 2.89
CA HIS A 7 -6.72 -3.06 3.22
C HIS A 7 -6.73 -1.79 2.39
N LEU A 8 -7.79 -1.59 1.62
CA LEU A 8 -8.03 -0.40 0.82
C LEU A 8 -9.19 0.38 1.41
N LYS A 9 -9.00 1.68 1.58
CA LYS A 9 -10.02 2.62 2.03
C LYS A 9 -10.17 3.72 1.01
N ASP A 10 -11.38 3.88 0.49
CA ASP A 10 -11.75 5.07 -0.28
C ASP A 10 -11.88 6.26 0.68
N THR A 11 -11.07 7.30 0.46
CA THR A 11 -11.07 8.55 1.23
C THR A 11 -11.61 9.73 0.44
N SER A 12 -12.12 9.50 -0.78
CA SER A 12 -12.69 10.53 -1.65
C SER A 12 -14.15 10.89 -1.34
N GLY A 13 -14.71 10.37 -0.24
CA GLY A 13 -16.12 10.54 0.07
C GLY A 13 -17.07 9.80 -0.88
N GLY A 14 -16.58 8.73 -1.53
CA GLY A 14 -17.38 7.87 -2.42
C GLY A 14 -17.31 8.22 -3.91
N CYS A 15 -16.42 9.14 -4.31
CA CYS A 15 -16.17 9.47 -5.72
C CYS A 15 -15.20 8.47 -6.39
N GLY A 16 -14.54 7.59 -5.62
CA GLY A 16 -13.59 6.60 -6.13
C GLY A 16 -12.29 7.19 -6.69
N GLN A 17 -11.90 8.39 -6.25
CA GLN A 17 -10.73 9.10 -6.80
C GLN A 17 -9.55 9.20 -5.83
N MET A 18 -9.73 8.82 -4.57
CA MET A 18 -8.70 8.90 -3.53
C MET A 18 -8.69 7.61 -2.73
N PHE A 19 -7.54 6.94 -2.70
CA PHE A 19 -7.40 5.67 -2.00
C PHE A 19 -6.25 5.72 -1.01
N GLU A 20 -6.50 5.16 0.18
CA GLU A 20 -5.47 4.80 1.13
C GLU A 20 -5.35 3.29 1.22
N ALA A 21 -4.14 2.77 0.99
CA ALA A 21 -3.84 1.35 1.08
C ALA A 21 -2.94 1.04 2.28
N ILE A 22 -3.25 -0.04 2.99
CA ILE A 22 -2.34 -0.71 3.90
C ILE A 22 -1.94 -2.01 3.22
N ILE A 23 -0.65 -2.18 2.96
CA ILE A 23 -0.09 -3.36 2.28
C ILE A 23 0.90 -4.00 3.24
N VAL A 24 0.65 -5.26 3.57
CA VAL A 24 1.52 -6.07 4.42
C VAL A 24 2.14 -7.16 3.56
N SER A 25 3.47 -7.25 3.56
CA SER A 25 4.17 -8.25 2.76
C SER A 25 5.53 -8.61 3.38
N PRO A 26 5.91 -9.90 3.36
CA PRO A 26 7.27 -10.31 3.74
C PRO A 26 8.33 -9.72 2.79
N ALA A 27 7.95 -9.36 1.56
CA ALA A 27 8.86 -8.74 0.58
C ALA A 27 9.34 -7.34 1.00
N PHE A 28 8.78 -6.75 2.06
CA PHE A 28 9.21 -5.45 2.61
C PHE A 28 10.29 -5.57 3.69
N LYS A 29 10.60 -6.78 4.16
CA LYS A 29 11.65 -7.03 5.16
C LYS A 29 13.01 -6.56 4.62
N GLY A 30 13.75 -5.82 5.44
CA GLY A 30 15.05 -5.24 5.07
C GLY A 30 15.01 -4.08 4.06
N LYS A 31 13.83 -3.65 3.60
CA LYS A 31 13.68 -2.50 2.68
C LYS A 31 13.33 -1.23 3.43
N THR A 32 13.89 -0.11 2.99
CA THR A 32 13.49 1.23 3.46
C THR A 32 12.08 1.57 3.00
N THR A 33 11.41 2.50 3.68
CA THR A 33 10.06 2.97 3.32
C THR A 33 9.97 3.38 1.85
N LEU A 34 10.97 4.09 1.34
CA LEU A 34 11.01 4.51 -0.07
C LEU A 34 11.06 3.30 -1.03
N MET A 35 11.89 2.29 -0.73
CA MET A 35 11.97 1.08 -1.56
C MET A 35 10.67 0.28 -1.53
N ARG A 36 10.01 0.20 -0.37
CA ARG A 36 8.69 -0.43 -0.23
C ARG A 36 7.64 0.29 -1.09
N HIS A 37 7.59 1.62 -0.99
CA HIS A 37 6.67 2.45 -1.78
C HIS A 37 6.93 2.33 -3.29
N ARG A 38 8.19 2.32 -3.72
CA ARG A 38 8.55 2.10 -5.13
C ARG A 38 8.08 0.72 -5.62
N ALA A 39 8.26 -0.32 -4.81
CA ALA A 39 7.81 -1.67 -5.18
C ALA A 39 6.28 -1.75 -5.31
N ALA A 40 5.54 -1.10 -4.40
CA ALA A 40 4.08 -1.05 -4.46
C ALA A 40 3.57 -0.20 -5.63
N ASN A 41 4.15 0.98 -5.85
CA ASN A 41 3.80 1.85 -6.99
C ASN A 41 4.12 1.20 -8.34
N ALA A 42 5.22 0.44 -8.43
CA ALA A 42 5.56 -0.26 -9.66
C ALA A 42 4.55 -1.36 -9.99
N ALA A 43 3.97 -2.02 -8.98
CA ALA A 43 2.98 -3.06 -9.16
C ALA A 43 1.58 -2.52 -9.49
N LEU A 44 1.26 -1.30 -9.04
CA LEU A 44 -0.06 -0.66 -9.18
C LEU A 44 -0.01 0.58 -10.08
N LYS A 45 0.95 0.61 -11.02
CA LYS A 45 1.27 1.83 -11.78
C LYS A 45 0.09 2.32 -12.60
N GLU A 46 -0.65 1.41 -13.21
CA GLU A 46 -1.78 1.71 -14.10
C GLU A 46 -2.97 2.24 -13.29
N GLU A 47 -3.26 1.62 -12.16
CA GLU A 47 -4.35 1.98 -11.26
C GLU A 47 -4.07 3.32 -10.57
N ILE A 48 -2.83 3.54 -10.12
CA ILE A 48 -2.43 4.82 -9.51
C ILE A 48 -2.54 5.97 -10.52
N ALA A 49 -2.27 5.72 -11.80
CA ALA A 49 -2.41 6.73 -12.84
C ALA A 49 -3.88 7.12 -13.11
N ALA A 50 -4.83 6.25 -12.77
CA ALA A 50 -6.26 6.49 -12.96
C ALA A 50 -6.94 7.23 -11.80
N VAL A 51 -6.27 7.36 -10.65
CA VAL A 51 -6.83 7.99 -9.44
C VAL A 51 -6.17 9.33 -9.16
N HIS A 52 -6.93 10.25 -8.56
CA HIS A 52 -6.43 11.60 -8.25
C HIS A 52 -5.43 11.59 -7.10
N ALA A 53 -5.68 10.76 -6.07
CA ALA A 53 -4.78 10.62 -4.94
C ALA A 53 -4.59 9.15 -4.55
N TRP A 54 -3.33 8.80 -4.27
CA TRP A 54 -2.93 7.50 -3.78
C TRP A 54 -1.99 7.67 -2.60
N SER A 55 -2.36 7.04 -1.48
CA SER A 55 -1.51 6.94 -0.29
C SER A 55 -1.40 5.48 0.11
N GLN A 56 -0.23 5.09 0.59
CA GLN A 56 0.03 3.72 0.98
C GLN A 56 0.88 3.65 2.23
N LYS A 57 0.63 2.64 3.05
CA LYS A 57 1.46 2.25 4.18
C LYS A 57 1.89 0.81 3.99
N CYS A 58 3.20 0.61 3.88
CA CYS A 58 3.80 -0.68 3.60
C CYS A 58 4.46 -1.26 4.86
N PHE A 59 3.92 -2.36 5.38
CA PHE A 59 4.40 -3.02 6.59
C PHE A 59 4.92 -4.42 6.31
N THR A 60 5.89 -4.86 7.10
CA THR A 60 6.17 -6.29 7.25
C THR A 60 5.10 -6.95 8.10
N GLU A 61 5.01 -8.28 8.04
CA GLU A 61 4.08 -9.05 8.89
C GLU A 61 4.34 -8.77 10.38
N GLU A 62 5.61 -8.79 10.79
CA GLU A 62 6.04 -8.48 12.17
C GLU A 62 5.62 -7.06 12.61
N GLU A 63 5.78 -6.06 11.74
CA GLU A 63 5.36 -4.68 12.02
C GLU A 63 3.82 -4.54 12.09
N TRP A 64 3.09 -5.34 11.31
CA TRP A 64 1.63 -5.32 11.28
C TRP A 64 1.03 -6.01 12.50
N GLU A 65 1.58 -7.16 12.90
CA GLU A 65 1.18 -7.87 14.12
C GLU A 65 1.35 -7.01 15.37
N ARG A 66 2.44 -6.23 15.45
CA ARG A 66 2.67 -5.28 16.55
C ARG A 66 1.70 -4.09 16.58
N ARG A 67 0.98 -3.82 15.49
CA ARG A 67 0.07 -2.68 15.34
C ARG A 67 -1.40 -3.07 15.46
N LYS A 68 -1.73 -4.35 15.33
CA LYS A 68 -3.03 -4.90 15.71
C LYS A 68 -3.24 -4.76 17.22
#